data_AF-A0A2W5CSB5-F1
#
_entry.id   AF-A0A2W5CSB5-F1
#
_cell.length_a   1.000
_cell.length_b   1.000
_cell.length_c   1.000
_cell.angle_alpha   90.00
_cell.angle_beta   90.00
_cell.angle_gamma   90.00
#
_symmetry.space_group_name_H-M   'P 1'
#
loop_
_entity.id
_entity.type
_entity.pdbx_description
1 polymer ?
#
loop_
_entity_poly.entity_id
_entity_poly.type
_entity_poly.pdbx_seq_one_letter_code
_entity_poly.pdbx_strand_id
1 'polypeptide(L)'
;MLISQDWVTRILGAANSGWSVSSEDLDSGFVRVGFETEGYAALPETTGPLVIGQVVEIEELTQFKKPIRYCQVNVGQANGTGELQGIICGARNFRLNDYVVVALPGSELPGGFKIAARETYDHISNGMMCSAAELGFGDKANGIIVLGDEVADKVGEDARPIIGLADTAFDVNITPDRGYALSARGLTREVAAAFDLSFPDVAQDPSVAGVDTSAVPQPQGALIDVDLRDETKAQRFGLRKVSGIDPTARTPFWMERELMLSGQRSVNLATDVTNYVMLLLGAPMHAFDANVVSGNLVVRTAAEGEKFETLDHVKRELSAGDVVICDDNGIQSLAGVMGGTTSEISEETTDVYFESAIWDPITVARTSRRHKLSSEASRRFERGVDPAIVEVALDVACALLQHIAGGTIEAGRTLVGDVAKREPITLRTAKPSEYAGVEYSRETVIQRLREVGCDVTDNGDELQVTPATWRTDISMDVDLIEEVLRLEGLEDIPTVLPTPAGGRGLTPTQKRRRAIGHGLAYAGYAEVLPAPFIANDTFDVWGLDKDDPRRQTVPVQNPLEADKAVLSTTLLPNMLEAIARNVARGRSDLALFGLQQVAFKRAEASPMPSVESRPSDEVVADLLGT
;
A
#
# COMPACT_ATOMS: atom_id res chain seq x y z
N MET A 1 0.79 -5.71 -1.76
CA MET A 1 -0.11 -5.40 -0.62
C MET A 1 -0.29 -6.72 0.07
N LEU A 2 0.09 -6.77 1.34
CA LEU A 2 -0.04 -8.00 2.10
C LEU A 2 -1.49 -8.17 2.56
N ILE A 3 -2.02 -9.38 2.41
CA ILE A 3 -3.35 -9.77 2.89
C ILE A 3 -3.34 -11.26 3.28
N SER A 4 -4.07 -11.60 4.33
CA SER A 4 -4.19 -12.98 4.79
C SER A 4 -5.33 -13.72 4.08
N GLN A 5 -5.12 -15.00 3.78
CA GLN A 5 -6.13 -15.85 3.13
C GLN A 5 -7.33 -16.07 4.06
N ASP A 6 -7.11 -16.22 5.36
CA ASP A 6 -8.19 -16.28 6.35
C ASP A 6 -9.09 -15.03 6.23
N TRP A 7 -8.51 -13.83 6.18
CA TRP A 7 -9.32 -12.61 6.12
C TRP A 7 -10.17 -12.52 4.85
N VAL A 8 -9.59 -12.89 3.70
CA VAL A 8 -10.33 -12.99 2.42
C VAL A 8 -11.48 -14.00 2.53
N THR A 9 -11.19 -15.19 3.05
CA THR A 9 -12.18 -16.28 3.13
C THR A 9 -13.26 -16.03 4.17
N ARG A 10 -12.97 -15.36 5.29
CA ARG A 10 -13.98 -14.96 6.29
C ARG A 10 -14.96 -13.93 5.72
N ILE A 11 -14.47 -12.89 5.04
CA ILE A 11 -15.32 -11.87 4.42
C ILE A 11 -16.24 -12.52 3.39
N LEU A 12 -15.68 -13.31 2.45
CA LEU A 12 -16.48 -13.95 1.40
C LEU A 12 -17.40 -15.05 1.95
N GLY A 13 -16.96 -15.78 2.98
CA GLY A 13 -17.75 -16.85 3.60
C GLY A 13 -19.06 -16.39 4.23
N ALA A 14 -19.17 -15.10 4.60
CA ALA A 14 -20.41 -14.53 5.15
C ALA A 14 -21.61 -14.63 4.20
N ALA A 15 -21.39 -14.51 2.89
CA ALA A 15 -22.43 -14.69 1.86
C ALA A 15 -22.32 -16.03 1.11
N ASN A 16 -21.20 -16.75 1.24
CA ASN A 16 -20.91 -17.96 0.48
C ASN A 16 -20.60 -19.13 1.42
N SER A 17 -21.63 -19.60 2.14
CA SER A 17 -21.46 -20.63 3.16
C SER A 17 -20.84 -21.92 2.61
N GLY A 18 -19.76 -22.38 3.23
CA GLY A 18 -19.04 -23.60 2.83
C GLY A 18 -18.04 -23.41 1.68
N TRP A 19 -17.87 -22.19 1.17
CA TRP A 19 -16.80 -21.89 0.23
C TRP A 19 -15.43 -21.99 0.92
N SER A 20 -14.50 -22.66 0.25
CA SER A 20 -13.11 -22.80 0.66
C SER A 20 -12.25 -22.86 -0.59
N VAL A 21 -11.01 -22.38 -0.49
CA VAL A 21 -10.09 -22.31 -1.62
C VAL A 21 -8.69 -22.70 -1.15
N SER A 22 -7.93 -23.40 -1.99
CA SER A 22 -6.52 -23.66 -1.72
C SER A 22 -5.70 -22.37 -1.93
N SER A 23 -4.50 -22.27 -1.35
CA SER A 23 -3.65 -21.10 -1.60
C SER A 23 -3.26 -20.97 -3.08
N GLU A 24 -3.03 -22.09 -3.78
CA GLU A 24 -2.70 -22.11 -5.21
C GLU A 24 -3.87 -21.65 -6.09
N ASP A 25 -5.09 -22.06 -5.76
CA ASP A 25 -6.28 -21.62 -6.49
C ASP A 25 -6.56 -20.13 -6.22
N LEU A 26 -6.37 -19.65 -4.99
CA LEU A 26 -6.55 -18.23 -4.66
C LEU A 26 -5.52 -17.36 -5.40
N ASP A 27 -4.27 -17.81 -5.48
CA ASP A 27 -3.21 -17.18 -6.28
C ASP A 27 -3.63 -17.05 -7.75
N SER A 28 -4.07 -18.17 -8.33
CA SER A 28 -4.58 -18.21 -9.70
C SER A 28 -5.81 -17.31 -9.88
N GLY A 29 -6.66 -17.21 -8.86
CA GLY A 29 -7.82 -16.33 -8.81
C GLY A 29 -7.44 -14.86 -8.92
N PHE A 30 -6.45 -14.40 -8.14
CA PHE A 30 -5.92 -13.04 -8.25
C PHE A 30 -5.36 -12.75 -9.64
N VAL A 31 -4.56 -13.67 -10.19
CA VAL A 31 -3.95 -13.51 -11.52
C VAL A 31 -5.02 -13.41 -12.60
N ARG A 32 -6.07 -14.25 -12.55
CA ARG A 32 -7.19 -14.23 -13.52
C ARG A 32 -7.84 -12.87 -13.62
N VAL A 33 -8.03 -12.17 -12.51
CA VAL A 33 -8.68 -10.85 -12.49
C VAL A 33 -7.67 -9.69 -12.66
N GLY A 34 -6.40 -10.00 -12.95
CA GLY A 34 -5.38 -9.02 -13.30
C GLY A 34 -4.52 -8.51 -12.14
N PHE A 35 -4.48 -9.23 -11.02
CA PHE A 35 -3.53 -8.97 -9.94
C PHE A 35 -2.44 -10.03 -9.91
N GLU A 36 -1.24 -9.62 -10.32
CA GLU A 36 -0.04 -10.43 -10.11
C GLU A 36 0.26 -10.52 -8.61
N THR A 37 0.61 -11.71 -8.13
CA THR A 37 1.13 -11.91 -6.79
C THR A 37 2.65 -11.94 -6.85
N GLU A 38 3.33 -11.25 -5.94
CA GLU A 38 4.78 -11.39 -5.75
C GLU A 38 5.13 -12.72 -5.04
N GLY A 39 4.10 -13.38 -4.51
CA GLY A 39 4.12 -14.72 -3.92
C GLY A 39 3.16 -14.83 -2.73
N TYR A 40 3.09 -16.04 -2.17
CA TYR A 40 2.38 -16.31 -0.93
C TYR A 40 3.19 -17.25 -0.03
N ALA A 41 3.05 -17.10 1.28
CA ALA A 41 3.76 -17.90 2.27
C ALA A 41 2.83 -18.30 3.42
N ALA A 42 2.81 -19.59 3.74
CA ALA A 42 2.17 -20.09 4.94
C ALA A 42 2.91 -19.59 6.18
N LEU A 43 2.16 -19.34 7.26
CA LEU A 43 2.76 -19.05 8.55
C LEU A 43 3.63 -20.23 9.01
N PRO A 44 4.81 -19.98 9.61
CA PRO A 44 5.71 -21.04 10.02
C PRO A 44 5.05 -22.03 11.00
N GLU A 45 5.25 -23.32 10.75
CA GLU A 45 4.71 -24.35 11.62
C GLU A 45 5.37 -24.34 13.01
N THR A 46 4.57 -24.71 14.01
CA THR A 46 5.03 -25.00 15.37
C THR A 46 4.61 -26.40 15.74
N THR A 47 5.44 -27.13 16.49
CA THR A 47 5.12 -28.50 16.94
C THR A 47 5.12 -28.60 18.46
N GLY A 48 4.48 -29.64 18.99
CA GLY A 48 4.36 -29.86 20.43
C GLY A 48 3.31 -28.97 21.13
N PRO A 49 3.28 -28.97 22.48
CA PRO A 49 2.26 -28.32 23.29
C PRO A 49 2.37 -26.78 23.28
N LEU A 50 1.67 -26.16 22.33
CA LEU A 50 1.41 -24.71 22.28
C LEU A 50 -0.04 -24.49 22.70
N VAL A 51 -0.26 -23.90 23.88
CA VAL A 51 -1.58 -23.89 24.53
C VAL A 51 -1.96 -22.53 25.07
N ILE A 52 -3.25 -22.34 25.34
CA ILE A 52 -3.75 -21.18 26.08
C ILE A 52 -3.40 -21.32 27.55
N GLY A 53 -2.80 -20.29 28.14
CA GLY A 53 -2.52 -20.18 29.56
C GLY A 53 -3.22 -18.99 30.19
N GLN A 54 -3.42 -19.04 31.50
CA GLN A 54 -3.90 -17.92 32.31
C GLN A 54 -2.86 -17.57 33.37
N VAL A 55 -2.46 -16.30 33.46
CA VAL A 55 -1.50 -15.84 34.46
C VAL A 55 -2.18 -15.73 35.82
N VAL A 56 -1.80 -16.56 36.79
CA VAL A 56 -2.43 -16.61 38.12
C VAL A 56 -1.61 -15.98 39.23
N GLU A 57 -0.30 -15.79 39.01
CA GLU A 57 0.58 -15.08 39.94
C GLU A 57 1.72 -14.39 39.18
N ILE A 58 2.15 -13.22 39.66
CA ILE A 58 3.31 -12.49 39.12
C ILE A 58 4.21 -12.08 40.29
N GLU A 59 5.41 -12.63 40.34
CA GLU A 59 6.49 -12.18 41.21
C GLU A 59 7.50 -11.33 40.42
N GLU A 60 7.81 -10.12 40.90
CA GLU A 60 8.81 -9.25 40.28
C GLU A 60 10.22 -9.53 40.82
N LEU A 61 11.11 -9.95 39.93
CA LEU A 61 12.51 -10.20 40.25
C LEU A 61 13.32 -8.92 40.00
N THR A 62 13.60 -8.17 41.08
CA THR A 62 14.26 -6.86 41.05
C THR A 62 15.78 -6.92 41.17
N GLN A 63 16.33 -8.11 41.45
CA GLN A 63 17.75 -8.35 41.64
C GLN A 63 18.58 -8.34 40.35
N PHE A 64 17.94 -8.14 39.18
CA PHE A 64 18.59 -8.18 37.87
C PHE A 64 18.54 -6.83 37.14
N LYS A 65 19.44 -6.62 36.16
CA LYS A 65 19.52 -5.38 35.37
C LYS A 65 18.25 -5.05 34.61
N LYS A 66 17.51 -6.07 34.17
CA LYS A 66 16.21 -5.91 33.53
C LYS A 66 15.13 -6.38 34.50
N PRO A 67 13.97 -5.71 34.56
CA PRO A 67 12.85 -6.16 35.36
C PRO A 67 12.29 -7.48 34.80
N ILE A 68 12.56 -8.60 35.48
CA ILE A 68 12.06 -9.93 35.09
C ILE A 68 10.84 -10.29 35.95
N ARG A 69 9.89 -11.05 35.39
CA ARG A 69 8.75 -11.60 36.10
C ARG A 69 8.85 -13.12 36.16
N TYR A 70 8.63 -13.68 37.34
CA TYR A 70 8.35 -15.10 37.50
C TYR A 70 6.85 -15.26 37.68
N CYS A 71 6.22 -15.97 36.75
CA CYS A 71 4.78 -16.09 36.68
C CYS A 71 4.37 -17.52 36.97
N GLN A 72 3.32 -17.71 37.77
CA GLN A 72 2.59 -18.98 37.80
C GLN A 72 1.50 -18.91 36.74
N VAL A 73 1.49 -19.87 35.83
CA VAL A 73 0.54 -19.91 34.70
C VAL A 73 -0.27 -21.19 34.75
N ASN A 74 -1.59 -21.05 34.77
CA ASN A 74 -2.52 -22.17 34.62
C ASN A 74 -2.58 -22.56 33.14
N VAL A 75 -2.23 -23.80 32.82
CA VAL A 75 -2.28 -24.38 31.47
C VAL A 75 -3.22 -25.57 31.39
N GLY A 76 -4.19 -25.65 32.31
CA GLY A 76 -5.10 -26.78 32.43
C GLY A 76 -4.33 -28.09 32.60
N GLN A 77 -4.73 -29.13 31.86
CA GLN A 77 -4.08 -30.44 31.88
C GLN A 77 -2.97 -30.60 30.83
N ALA A 78 -2.60 -29.53 30.11
CA ALA A 78 -1.67 -29.60 28.97
C ALA A 78 -0.24 -30.03 29.36
N ASN A 79 0.14 -29.84 30.62
CA ASN A 79 1.41 -30.30 31.19
C ASN A 79 1.37 -31.76 31.70
N GLY A 80 0.21 -32.43 31.65
CA GLY A 80 0.00 -33.79 32.15
C GLY A 80 -0.19 -33.93 33.67
N THR A 81 -0.07 -32.85 34.45
CA THR A 81 -0.22 -32.91 35.92
C THR A 81 -1.34 -32.02 36.47
N GLY A 82 -1.76 -31.00 35.72
CA GLY A 82 -2.70 -29.98 36.20
C GLY A 82 -2.08 -28.94 37.13
N GLU A 83 -0.77 -29.02 37.40
CA GLU A 83 -0.08 -28.07 38.28
C GLU A 83 0.24 -26.76 37.55
N LEU A 84 0.29 -25.66 38.30
CA LEU A 84 0.70 -24.36 37.74
C LEU A 84 2.14 -24.44 37.20
N GLN A 85 2.37 -23.80 36.06
CA GLN A 85 3.68 -23.75 35.44
C GLN A 85 4.38 -22.44 35.82
N GLY A 86 5.49 -22.57 36.54
CA GLY A 86 6.42 -21.47 36.75
C GLY A 86 7.10 -21.10 35.43
N ILE A 87 6.89 -19.87 34.95
CA ILE A 87 7.43 -19.37 33.68
C ILE A 87 8.07 -18.01 33.90
N ILE A 88 9.32 -17.87 33.44
CA ILE A 88 10.03 -16.60 33.46
C ILE A 88 9.68 -15.80 32.20
N CYS A 89 9.31 -14.53 32.39
CA CYS A 89 8.97 -13.62 31.31
C CYS A 89 9.57 -12.23 31.51
N GLY A 90 10.12 -11.67 30.44
CA GLY A 90 10.60 -10.29 30.41
C GLY A 90 9.56 -9.27 29.94
N ALA A 91 8.45 -9.72 29.38
CA ALA A 91 7.42 -8.84 28.84
C ALA A 91 6.63 -8.13 29.96
N ARG A 92 6.06 -6.97 29.63
CA ARG A 92 5.32 -6.11 30.56
C ARG A 92 3.92 -5.77 30.08
N ASN A 93 3.59 -6.15 28.85
CA ASN A 93 2.29 -5.94 28.23
C ASN A 93 1.24 -6.97 28.69
N PHE A 94 1.36 -7.55 29.89
CA PHE A 94 0.38 -8.45 30.48
C PHE A 94 0.23 -8.20 32.00
N ARG A 95 -0.92 -8.59 32.54
CA ARG A 95 -1.36 -8.41 33.94
C ARG A 95 -1.80 -9.75 34.54
N LEU A 96 -2.09 -9.74 35.84
CA LEU A 96 -2.71 -10.86 36.53
C LEU A 96 -4.08 -11.17 35.88
N ASN A 97 -4.39 -12.45 35.72
CA ASN A 97 -5.57 -13.01 35.05
C ASN A 97 -5.60 -12.91 33.53
N ASP A 98 -4.61 -12.26 32.88
CA ASP A 98 -4.54 -12.22 31.42
C ASP A 98 -4.39 -13.64 30.83
N TYR A 99 -5.04 -13.86 29.69
CA TYR A 99 -4.89 -15.06 28.88
C TYR A 99 -3.76 -14.89 27.87
N VAL A 100 -2.89 -15.89 27.75
CA VAL A 100 -1.64 -15.81 26.99
C VAL A 100 -1.39 -17.09 26.21
N VAL A 101 -0.54 -17.03 25.18
CA VAL A 101 -0.09 -18.23 24.46
C VAL A 101 1.18 -18.78 25.11
N VAL A 102 1.17 -20.05 25.49
CA VAL A 102 2.26 -20.73 26.21
C VAL A 102 2.81 -21.89 25.40
N ALA A 103 4.11 -21.87 25.13
CA ALA A 103 4.83 -23.04 24.65
C ALA A 103 5.42 -23.80 25.85
N LEU A 104 4.96 -25.03 26.06
CA LEU A 104 5.44 -25.92 27.13
C LEU A 104 6.69 -26.71 26.69
N PRO A 105 7.44 -27.31 27.63
CA PRO A 105 8.56 -28.20 27.30
C PRO A 105 8.15 -29.30 26.32
N GLY A 106 8.95 -29.50 25.28
CA GLY A 106 8.65 -30.40 24.17
C GLY A 106 8.08 -29.68 22.94
N SER A 107 7.74 -28.39 23.03
CA SER A 107 7.40 -27.57 21.88
C SER A 107 8.62 -27.17 21.06
N GLU A 108 8.43 -27.02 19.76
CA GLU A 108 9.41 -26.45 18.84
C GLU A 108 8.76 -25.27 18.09
N LEU A 109 9.28 -24.07 18.33
CA LEU A 109 8.87 -22.83 17.68
C LEU A 109 9.61 -22.68 16.33
N PRO A 110 9.16 -21.77 15.46
CA PRO A 110 9.79 -21.49 14.16
C PRO A 110 11.28 -21.21 14.29
N GLY A 111 12.05 -21.62 13.27
CA GLY A 111 13.51 -21.54 13.31
C GLY A 111 14.18 -22.65 14.12
N GLY A 112 13.44 -23.68 14.54
CA GLY A 112 13.97 -24.85 15.26
C GLY A 112 14.21 -24.61 16.74
N PHE A 113 13.49 -23.66 17.34
CA PHE A 113 13.69 -23.26 18.73
C PHE A 113 12.94 -24.19 19.68
N LYS A 114 13.67 -25.15 20.26
CA LYS A 114 13.11 -26.16 21.17
C LYS A 114 12.93 -25.61 22.59
N ILE A 115 11.73 -25.81 23.13
CA ILE A 115 11.37 -25.43 24.48
C ILE A 115 11.69 -26.58 25.44
N ALA A 116 12.42 -26.28 26.50
CA ALA A 116 12.76 -27.20 27.58
C ALA A 116 12.64 -26.49 28.93
N ALA A 117 12.41 -27.26 29.99
CA ALA A 117 12.52 -26.74 31.35
C ALA A 117 13.97 -26.32 31.61
N ARG A 118 14.17 -25.09 32.08
CA ARG A 118 15.51 -24.55 32.37
C ARG A 118 15.51 -23.75 33.65
N GLU A 119 16.61 -23.83 34.37
CA GLU A 119 16.87 -22.95 35.51
C GLU A 119 17.39 -21.61 34.99
N THR A 120 16.71 -20.53 35.35
CA THR A 120 17.07 -19.17 34.96
C THR A 120 16.54 -18.19 35.99
N TYR A 121 17.33 -17.15 36.31
CA TYR A 121 16.97 -16.14 37.31
C TYR A 121 16.55 -16.75 38.67
N ASP A 122 17.28 -17.78 39.12
CA ASP A 122 17.05 -18.53 40.37
C ASP A 122 15.71 -19.28 40.46
N HIS A 123 15.04 -19.50 39.32
CA HIS A 123 13.77 -20.22 39.21
C HIS A 123 13.82 -21.25 38.09
N ILE A 124 12.97 -22.28 38.19
CA ILE A 124 12.75 -23.23 37.09
C ILE A 124 11.65 -22.65 36.19
N SER A 125 11.98 -22.38 34.93
CA SER A 125 11.02 -21.95 33.91
C SER A 125 10.59 -23.16 33.07
N ASN A 126 9.35 -23.62 33.29
CA ASN A 126 8.72 -24.76 32.61
C ASN A 126 7.96 -24.31 31.36
N GLY A 127 8.65 -23.65 30.45
CA GLY A 127 8.07 -23.14 29.20
C GLY A 127 8.32 -21.66 28.98
N MET A 128 7.53 -21.08 28.08
CA MET A 128 7.65 -19.70 27.60
C MET A 128 6.27 -19.17 27.22
N MET A 129 5.96 -17.93 27.62
CA MET A 129 4.84 -17.18 27.03
C MET A 129 5.32 -16.55 25.72
N CYS A 130 4.62 -16.80 24.62
CA CYS A 130 5.06 -16.49 23.27
C CYS A 130 4.60 -15.11 22.80
N SER A 131 5.47 -14.42 22.08
CA SER A 131 5.15 -13.24 21.27
C SER A 131 4.69 -13.62 19.86
N ALA A 132 4.03 -12.68 19.18
CA ALA A 132 3.60 -12.85 17.79
C ALA A 132 4.80 -13.06 16.84
N ALA A 133 5.94 -12.41 17.11
CA ALA A 133 7.15 -12.58 16.32
C ALA A 133 7.77 -13.97 16.49
N GLU A 134 7.78 -14.51 17.70
CA GLU A 134 8.26 -15.87 17.97
C GLU A 134 7.39 -16.94 17.30
N LEU A 135 6.12 -16.64 16.99
CA LEU A 135 5.23 -17.55 16.27
C LEU A 135 5.17 -17.28 14.76
N GLY A 136 5.91 -16.31 14.25
CA GLY A 136 6.04 -16.04 12.82
C GLY A 136 4.98 -15.13 12.21
N PHE A 137 4.21 -14.38 13.00
CA PHE A 137 3.26 -13.37 12.47
C PHE A 137 3.95 -12.11 11.92
N GLY A 138 5.22 -11.86 12.28
CA GLY A 138 6.00 -10.72 11.82
C GLY A 138 7.40 -10.67 12.44
N ASP A 139 8.22 -9.73 12.01
CA ASP A 139 9.63 -9.64 12.43
C ASP A 139 9.83 -9.18 13.89
N LYS A 140 8.88 -8.39 14.40
CA LYS A 140 8.96 -7.76 15.72
C LYS A 140 7.60 -7.73 16.39
N ALA A 141 7.59 -7.86 17.71
CA ALA A 141 6.40 -7.74 18.54
C ALA A 141 6.71 -6.91 19.81
N ASN A 142 5.71 -6.18 20.29
CA ASN A 142 5.80 -5.36 21.52
C ASN A 142 5.36 -6.18 22.75
N GLY A 143 6.02 -7.32 22.98
CA GLY A 143 5.71 -8.21 24.11
C GLY A 143 5.03 -9.52 23.68
N ILE A 144 4.37 -10.18 24.63
CA ILE A 144 3.74 -11.49 24.41
C ILE A 144 2.31 -11.34 23.86
N ILE A 145 1.77 -12.40 23.27
CA ILE A 145 0.36 -12.44 22.86
C ILE A 145 -0.51 -12.47 24.11
N VAL A 146 -1.41 -11.49 24.21
CA VAL A 146 -2.47 -11.44 25.22
C VAL A 146 -3.81 -11.55 24.50
N LEU A 147 -4.66 -12.42 25.00
CA LEU A 147 -5.98 -12.74 24.44
C LEU A 147 -7.08 -12.19 25.35
N GLY A 148 -8.26 -11.99 24.79
CA GLY A 148 -9.42 -11.50 25.53
C GLY A 148 -10.08 -12.58 26.38
N ASP A 149 -11.10 -12.20 27.14
CA ASP A 149 -11.81 -13.10 28.06
C ASP A 149 -12.61 -14.21 27.33
N GLU A 150 -12.81 -14.10 26.02
CA GLU A 150 -13.50 -15.09 25.19
C GLU A 150 -12.77 -16.44 25.10
N VAL A 151 -11.52 -16.53 25.57
CA VAL A 151 -10.76 -17.79 25.64
C VAL A 151 -10.67 -18.37 27.06
N ALA A 152 -11.42 -17.80 28.01
CA ALA A 152 -11.37 -18.21 29.41
C ALA A 152 -11.67 -19.70 29.65
N ASP A 153 -12.58 -20.27 28.88
CA ASP A 153 -12.98 -21.68 28.93
C ASP A 153 -12.03 -22.62 28.17
N LYS A 154 -11.06 -22.07 27.44
CA LYS A 154 -10.11 -22.80 26.58
C LYS A 154 -8.71 -22.94 27.17
N VAL A 155 -8.53 -22.61 28.45
CA VAL A 155 -7.22 -22.75 29.12
C VAL A 155 -6.74 -24.20 29.05
N GLY A 156 -5.55 -24.40 28.47
CA GLY A 156 -4.94 -25.69 28.20
C GLY A 156 -5.26 -26.31 26.83
N GLU A 157 -6.16 -25.71 26.05
CA GLU A 157 -6.42 -26.11 24.65
C GLU A 157 -5.31 -25.62 23.71
N ASP A 158 -5.20 -26.25 22.53
CA ASP A 158 -4.25 -25.83 21.49
C ASP A 158 -4.53 -24.39 21.07
N ALA A 159 -3.50 -23.54 21.14
CA ALA A 159 -3.63 -22.13 20.77
C ALA A 159 -3.78 -21.94 19.26
N ARG A 160 -3.23 -22.84 18.42
CA ARG A 160 -3.11 -22.62 16.96
C ARG A 160 -4.42 -22.25 16.25
N PRO A 161 -5.55 -22.93 16.50
CA PRO A 161 -6.83 -22.58 15.86
C PRO A 161 -7.38 -21.24 16.34
N ILE A 162 -7.07 -20.84 17.58
CA ILE A 162 -7.57 -19.62 18.21
C ILE A 162 -6.83 -18.39 17.69
N ILE A 163 -5.51 -18.47 17.54
CA ILE A 163 -4.69 -17.37 17.03
C ILE A 163 -4.52 -17.39 15.50
N GLY A 164 -5.12 -18.37 14.82
CA GLY A 164 -5.12 -18.46 13.36
C GLY A 164 -3.73 -18.71 12.77
N LEU A 165 -3.00 -19.69 13.32
CA LEU A 165 -1.65 -20.08 12.85
C LEU A 165 -1.68 -20.92 11.56
N ALA A 166 -2.84 -21.45 11.17
CA ALA A 166 -3.03 -22.18 9.92
C ALA A 166 -3.51 -21.23 8.82
N ASP A 167 -2.66 -20.26 8.46
CA ASP A 167 -2.99 -19.23 7.47
C ASP A 167 -1.83 -18.97 6.51
N THR A 168 -2.14 -18.33 5.38
CA THR A 168 -1.23 -17.97 4.30
C THR A 168 -1.34 -16.47 4.03
N ALA A 169 -0.21 -15.77 4.06
CA ALA A 169 -0.13 -14.38 3.65
C ALA A 169 0.22 -14.28 2.16
N PHE A 170 -0.49 -13.43 1.43
CA PHE A 170 -0.29 -13.13 0.01
C PHE A 170 0.29 -11.73 -0.15
N ASP A 171 1.27 -11.55 -1.02
CA ASP A 171 1.69 -10.22 -1.47
C ASP A 171 1.14 -9.92 -2.86
N VAL A 172 0.07 -9.13 -2.91
CA VAL A 172 -0.64 -8.81 -4.14
C VAL A 172 -0.10 -7.51 -4.74
N ASN A 173 0.46 -7.55 -5.94
CA ASN A 173 0.95 -6.38 -6.64
C ASN A 173 -0.21 -5.57 -7.21
N ILE A 174 -0.42 -4.37 -6.66
CA ILE A 174 -1.52 -3.48 -7.07
C ILE A 174 -0.98 -2.45 -8.05
N THR A 175 -1.50 -2.44 -9.27
CA THR A 175 -1.20 -1.44 -10.29
C THR A 175 -1.77 -0.06 -9.92
N PRO A 176 -1.21 1.05 -10.42
CA PRO A 176 -1.62 2.40 -10.00
C PRO A 176 -3.08 2.78 -10.31
N ASP A 177 -3.67 2.18 -11.34
CA ASP A 177 -5.08 2.34 -11.75
C ASP A 177 -6.07 1.68 -10.78
N ARG A 178 -5.61 0.68 -10.00
CA ARG A 178 -6.48 -0.10 -9.10
C ARG A 178 -6.37 0.32 -7.65
N GLY A 179 -6.45 1.62 -7.39
CA GLY A 179 -6.38 2.19 -6.03
C GLY A 179 -7.34 1.52 -5.03
N TYR A 180 -8.56 1.18 -5.48
CA TYR A 180 -9.57 0.49 -4.67
C TYR A 180 -9.11 -0.87 -4.11
N ALA A 181 -8.21 -1.56 -4.83
CA ALA A 181 -7.66 -2.86 -4.44
C ALA A 181 -6.51 -2.75 -3.41
N LEU A 182 -6.16 -1.55 -2.94
CA LEU A 182 -5.34 -1.36 -1.74
C LEU A 182 -6.14 -1.57 -0.44
N SER A 183 -7.09 -2.51 -0.45
CA SER A 183 -7.96 -2.84 0.67
C SER A 183 -8.48 -4.27 0.58
N ALA A 184 -8.84 -4.85 1.74
CA ALA A 184 -9.53 -6.13 1.81
C ALA A 184 -10.86 -6.05 1.06
N ARG A 185 -11.66 -4.98 1.22
CA ARG A 185 -12.89 -4.72 0.46
C ARG A 185 -12.67 -4.82 -1.06
N GLY A 186 -11.63 -4.18 -1.59
CA GLY A 186 -11.32 -4.19 -3.01
C GLY A 186 -10.84 -5.56 -3.50
N LEU A 187 -9.89 -6.18 -2.80
CA LEU A 187 -9.35 -7.48 -3.18
C LEU A 187 -10.39 -8.59 -3.09
N THR A 188 -11.19 -8.62 -2.03
CA THR A 188 -12.26 -9.61 -1.88
C THR A 188 -13.37 -9.44 -2.93
N ARG A 189 -13.67 -8.20 -3.37
CA ARG A 189 -14.58 -7.98 -4.51
C ARG A 189 -14.06 -8.62 -5.79
N GLU A 190 -12.77 -8.48 -6.05
CA GLU A 190 -12.12 -9.03 -7.24
C GLU A 190 -12.03 -10.55 -7.17
N VAL A 191 -11.73 -11.12 -6.00
CA VAL A 191 -11.79 -12.58 -5.77
C VAL A 191 -13.22 -13.09 -5.93
N ALA A 192 -14.24 -12.36 -5.47
CA ALA A 192 -15.63 -12.75 -5.69
C ALA A 192 -15.96 -12.87 -7.18
N ALA A 193 -15.49 -11.92 -8.01
CA ALA A 193 -15.64 -12.01 -9.46
C ALA A 193 -14.85 -13.19 -10.07
N ALA A 194 -13.63 -13.47 -9.59
CA ALA A 194 -12.79 -14.57 -10.08
C ALA A 194 -13.42 -15.97 -9.92
N PHE A 195 -14.25 -16.14 -8.89
CA PHE A 195 -14.86 -17.40 -8.48
C PHE A 195 -16.40 -17.41 -8.62
N ASP A 196 -16.99 -16.41 -9.27
CA ASP A 196 -18.44 -16.23 -9.45
C ASP A 196 -19.23 -16.31 -8.11
N LEU A 197 -18.71 -15.65 -7.08
CA LEU A 197 -19.28 -15.62 -5.73
C LEU A 197 -20.17 -14.40 -5.50
N SER A 198 -21.06 -14.49 -4.51
CA SER A 198 -21.75 -13.30 -3.99
C SER A 198 -20.77 -12.44 -3.21
N PHE A 199 -20.71 -11.14 -3.49
CA PHE A 199 -19.84 -10.22 -2.75
C PHE A 199 -20.58 -9.49 -1.62
N PRO A 200 -20.30 -9.81 -0.34
CA PRO A 200 -20.84 -9.05 0.79
C PRO A 200 -20.00 -7.79 1.02
N ASP A 201 -20.46 -6.65 0.50
CA ASP A 201 -19.71 -5.38 0.63
C ASP A 201 -19.70 -4.90 2.09
N VAL A 202 -18.54 -5.00 2.73
CA VAL A 202 -18.31 -4.53 4.12
C VAL A 202 -18.66 -3.05 4.30
N ALA A 203 -18.60 -2.24 3.24
CA ALA A 203 -19.02 -0.84 3.31
C ALA A 203 -20.54 -0.66 3.44
N GLN A 204 -21.32 -1.65 2.99
CA GLN A 204 -22.79 -1.66 3.10
C GLN A 204 -23.24 -2.36 4.39
N ASP A 205 -22.53 -3.42 4.78
CA ASP A 205 -22.79 -4.18 6.00
C ASP A 205 -21.47 -4.51 6.73
N PRO A 206 -21.04 -3.66 7.68
CA PRO A 206 -19.82 -3.89 8.46
C PRO A 206 -19.85 -5.18 9.30
N SER A 207 -21.02 -5.76 9.57
CA SER A 207 -21.14 -6.99 10.36
C SER A 207 -20.53 -8.21 9.68
N VAL A 208 -20.38 -8.16 8.35
CA VAL A 208 -19.63 -9.14 7.53
C VAL A 208 -18.17 -9.27 7.99
N ALA A 209 -17.58 -8.17 8.45
CA ALA A 209 -16.23 -8.15 9.01
C ALA A 209 -16.21 -8.33 10.55
N GLY A 210 -17.35 -8.62 11.16
CA GLY A 210 -17.50 -8.73 12.61
C GLY A 210 -17.56 -7.39 13.34
N VAL A 211 -17.85 -6.29 12.63
CA VAL A 211 -17.96 -4.96 13.25
C VAL A 211 -19.43 -4.61 13.46
N ASP A 212 -19.84 -4.45 14.71
CA ASP A 212 -21.19 -4.00 15.06
C ASP A 212 -21.26 -2.48 15.17
N THR A 213 -21.92 -1.84 14.20
CA THR A 213 -22.14 -0.39 14.18
C THR A 213 -23.50 0.02 14.76
N SER A 214 -24.27 -0.89 15.36
CA SER A 214 -25.62 -0.60 15.88
C SER A 214 -25.64 0.40 17.03
N ALA A 215 -24.55 0.49 17.79
CA ALA A 215 -24.37 1.46 18.88
C ALA A 215 -23.97 2.87 18.40
N VAL A 216 -23.65 3.03 17.11
CA VAL A 216 -23.26 4.33 16.54
C VAL A 216 -24.52 5.21 16.40
N PRO A 217 -24.61 6.35 17.10
CA PRO A 217 -25.81 7.18 17.04
C PRO A 217 -25.98 7.82 15.65
N GLN A 218 -27.21 8.09 15.27
CA GLN A 218 -27.46 8.91 14.07
C GLN A 218 -26.92 10.33 14.28
N PRO A 219 -26.26 10.93 13.27
CA PRO A 219 -25.69 12.27 13.38
C PRO A 219 -26.70 13.35 13.78
N GLN A 220 -26.34 14.18 14.76
CA GLN A 220 -27.12 15.32 15.24
C GLN A 220 -26.25 16.58 15.25
N GLY A 221 -26.31 17.35 14.15
CA GLY A 221 -25.53 18.58 14.00
C GLY A 221 -24.04 18.34 13.75
N ALA A 222 -23.31 19.45 13.59
CA ALA A 222 -21.86 19.44 13.43
C ALA A 222 -21.16 19.24 14.78
N LEU A 223 -19.99 18.60 14.74
CA LEU A 223 -19.16 18.35 15.92
C LEU A 223 -18.34 19.59 16.30
N ILE A 224 -17.56 20.08 15.34
CA ILE A 224 -16.86 21.38 15.34
C ILE A 224 -16.89 21.94 13.92
N ASP A 225 -16.61 23.23 13.73
CA ASP A 225 -16.54 23.78 12.38
C ASP A 225 -15.23 23.35 11.67
N VAL A 226 -15.32 23.16 10.35
CA VAL A 226 -14.16 22.80 9.52
C VAL A 226 -14.17 23.69 8.27
N ASP A 227 -13.21 24.62 8.19
CA ASP A 227 -12.98 25.46 7.01
C ASP A 227 -12.16 24.68 5.98
N LEU A 228 -12.83 23.96 5.07
CA LEU A 228 -12.21 23.26 3.96
C LEU A 228 -12.06 24.21 2.77
N ARG A 229 -10.86 24.74 2.53
CA ARG A 229 -10.66 25.76 1.52
C ARG A 229 -10.48 25.20 0.11
N ASP A 230 -11.08 25.87 -0.86
CA ASP A 230 -11.11 25.44 -2.27
C ASP A 230 -9.71 25.26 -2.88
N GLU A 231 -8.71 26.04 -2.45
CA GLU A 231 -7.33 25.92 -2.97
C GLU A 231 -6.69 24.55 -2.71
N THR A 232 -7.20 23.80 -1.72
CA THR A 232 -6.71 22.47 -1.36
C THR A 232 -7.15 21.38 -2.34
N LYS A 233 -8.21 21.64 -3.12
CA LYS A 233 -8.86 20.69 -4.03
C LYS A 233 -9.33 19.38 -3.35
N ALA A 234 -9.39 19.35 -2.02
CA ALA A 234 -9.98 18.24 -1.30
C ALA A 234 -11.48 18.17 -1.63
N GLN A 235 -11.98 16.94 -1.81
CA GLN A 235 -13.35 16.71 -2.27
C GLN A 235 -14.32 16.59 -1.09
N ARG A 236 -13.87 15.95 -0.01
CA ARG A 236 -14.70 15.63 1.15
C ARG A 236 -13.85 15.52 2.40
N PHE A 237 -14.37 15.97 3.53
CA PHE A 237 -13.74 15.85 4.84
C PHE A 237 -14.80 15.50 5.88
N GLY A 238 -14.51 14.51 6.72
CA GLY A 238 -15.40 14.04 7.77
C GLY A 238 -14.68 13.92 9.10
N LEU A 239 -15.38 14.27 10.18
CA LEU A 239 -14.88 14.21 11.56
C LEU A 239 -15.93 13.63 12.50
N ARG A 240 -15.52 12.71 13.38
CA ARG A 240 -16.36 12.16 14.44
C ARG A 240 -15.56 11.94 15.73
N LYS A 241 -16.21 12.00 16.90
CA LYS A 241 -15.55 11.89 18.22
C LYS A 241 -16.03 10.69 19.02
N VAL A 242 -15.09 10.04 19.71
CA VAL A 242 -15.37 9.15 20.85
C VAL A 242 -14.77 9.77 22.11
N SER A 243 -15.60 9.99 23.13
CA SER A 243 -15.22 10.64 24.39
C SER A 243 -15.12 9.62 25.53
N GLY A 244 -14.16 9.81 26.43
CA GLY A 244 -14.01 9.02 27.65
C GLY A 244 -13.61 7.55 27.43
N ILE A 245 -12.73 7.28 26.47
CA ILE A 245 -12.14 5.95 26.27
C ILE A 245 -11.20 5.60 27.44
N ASP A 246 -11.01 4.31 27.71
CA ASP A 246 -9.92 3.83 28.58
C ASP A 246 -8.58 3.94 27.84
N PRO A 247 -7.67 4.85 28.23
CA PRO A 247 -6.38 4.99 27.56
C PRO A 247 -5.46 3.79 27.76
N THR A 248 -5.78 2.90 28.71
CA THR A 248 -5.00 1.69 28.99
C THR A 248 -5.52 0.46 28.25
N ALA A 249 -6.60 0.59 27.48
CA ALA A 249 -7.13 -0.46 26.62
C ALA A 249 -6.11 -0.87 25.57
N ARG A 250 -6.08 -2.17 25.25
CA ARG A 250 -5.14 -2.75 24.29
C ARG A 250 -5.85 -3.14 23.02
N THR A 251 -5.11 -3.09 21.92
CA THR A 251 -5.55 -3.65 20.65
C THR A 251 -5.76 -5.16 20.82
N PRO A 252 -6.96 -5.69 20.53
CA PRO A 252 -7.23 -7.11 20.65
C PRO A 252 -6.41 -7.88 19.61
N PHE A 253 -5.97 -9.09 19.97
CA PHE A 253 -5.03 -9.84 19.15
C PHE A 253 -5.53 -10.10 17.72
N TRP A 254 -6.83 -10.28 17.51
CA TRP A 254 -7.38 -10.46 16.15
C TRP A 254 -7.09 -9.25 15.24
N MET A 255 -7.10 -8.04 15.78
CA MET A 255 -6.80 -6.82 15.02
C MET A 255 -5.29 -6.67 14.83
N GLU A 256 -4.51 -6.90 15.89
CA GLU A 256 -3.04 -6.91 15.78
C GLU A 256 -2.55 -7.91 14.73
N ARG A 257 -3.18 -9.09 14.69
CA ARG A 257 -2.90 -10.14 13.71
C ARG A 257 -3.12 -9.64 12.30
N GLU A 258 -4.28 -9.08 11.97
CA GLU A 258 -4.53 -8.58 10.60
C GLU A 258 -3.59 -7.43 10.23
N LEU A 259 -3.26 -6.55 11.19
CA LEU A 259 -2.27 -5.50 10.98
C LEU A 259 -0.90 -6.11 10.64
N MET A 260 -0.40 -7.04 11.45
CA MET A 260 0.90 -7.70 11.26
C MET A 260 0.98 -8.46 9.94
N LEU A 261 -0.06 -9.24 9.61
CA LEU A 261 -0.14 -9.98 8.35
C LEU A 261 -0.29 -9.05 7.14
N SER A 262 -0.69 -7.79 7.35
CA SER A 262 -0.71 -6.73 6.33
C SER A 262 0.56 -5.87 6.32
N GLY A 263 1.60 -6.26 7.06
CA GLY A 263 2.88 -5.55 7.15
C GLY A 263 2.88 -4.31 8.06
N GLN A 264 1.83 -4.12 8.86
CA GLN A 264 1.71 -3.02 9.83
C GLN A 264 2.04 -3.47 11.24
N ARG A 265 2.62 -2.57 12.03
CA ARG A 265 2.92 -2.81 13.44
C ARG A 265 1.85 -2.14 14.30
N SER A 266 1.34 -2.86 15.29
CA SER A 266 0.50 -2.31 16.37
C SER A 266 1.26 -1.25 17.17
N VAL A 267 0.65 -0.08 17.39
CA VAL A 267 1.26 1.06 18.09
C VAL A 267 0.45 1.45 19.31
N ASN A 268 -0.78 1.91 19.08
CA ASN A 268 -1.76 2.24 20.10
C ASN A 268 -3.14 2.00 19.52
N LEU A 269 -4.14 1.77 20.37
CA LEU A 269 -5.46 1.33 19.94
C LEU A 269 -6.14 2.28 18.93
N ALA A 270 -6.09 3.59 19.13
CA ALA A 270 -6.73 4.53 18.22
C ALA A 270 -6.07 4.53 16.83
N THR A 271 -4.73 4.51 16.78
CA THR A 271 -3.97 4.37 15.53
C THR A 271 -4.21 3.00 14.87
N ASP A 272 -4.27 1.93 15.65
CA ASP A 272 -4.51 0.58 15.15
C ASP A 272 -5.90 0.45 14.53
N VAL A 273 -6.92 1.07 15.14
CA VAL A 273 -8.26 1.20 14.55
C VAL A 273 -8.19 1.92 13.20
N THR A 274 -7.50 3.06 13.09
CA THR A 274 -7.37 3.77 11.80
C THR A 274 -6.66 2.95 10.74
N ASN A 275 -5.58 2.24 11.11
CA ASN A 275 -4.85 1.37 10.20
C ASN A 275 -5.68 0.17 9.75
N TYR A 276 -6.43 -0.44 10.68
CA TYR A 276 -7.30 -1.55 10.39
C TYR A 276 -8.42 -1.14 9.43
N VAL A 277 -9.09 -0.01 9.68
CA VAL A 277 -10.16 0.50 8.80
C VAL A 277 -9.60 0.87 7.42
N MET A 278 -8.40 1.44 7.34
CA MET A 278 -7.72 1.70 6.07
C MET A 278 -7.47 0.40 5.30
N LEU A 279 -6.99 -0.66 5.96
CA LEU A 279 -6.76 -1.95 5.31
C LEU A 279 -8.07 -2.65 4.95
N LEU A 280 -9.12 -2.53 5.77
CA LEU A 280 -10.42 -3.14 5.54
C LEU A 280 -11.16 -2.48 4.38
N LEU A 281 -11.35 -1.15 4.43
CA LEU A 281 -12.21 -0.40 3.52
C LEU A 281 -11.46 0.35 2.41
N GLY A 282 -10.14 0.53 2.55
CA GLY A 282 -9.33 1.33 1.64
C GLY A 282 -9.33 2.82 1.94
N ALA A 283 -9.90 3.22 3.08
CA ALA A 283 -10.04 4.60 3.51
C ALA A 283 -8.94 4.97 4.52
N PRO A 284 -7.87 5.69 4.12
CA PRO A 284 -6.92 6.18 5.10
C PRO A 284 -7.61 7.11 6.08
N MET A 285 -7.33 6.93 7.36
CA MET A 285 -7.90 7.71 8.45
C MET A 285 -6.78 8.25 9.33
N HIS A 286 -7.11 9.26 10.13
CA HIS A 286 -6.23 9.77 11.18
C HIS A 286 -6.99 9.90 12.49
N ALA A 287 -6.27 9.77 13.60
CA ALA A 287 -6.80 9.95 14.95
C ALA A 287 -6.05 11.11 15.62
N PHE A 288 -6.78 12.15 16.01
CA PHE A 288 -6.25 13.26 16.80
C PHE A 288 -6.63 13.10 18.27
N ASP A 289 -5.74 13.44 19.18
CA ASP A 289 -6.13 13.64 20.58
C ASP A 289 -7.02 14.89 20.68
N ALA A 290 -8.30 14.67 20.98
CA ALA A 290 -9.29 15.74 21.04
C ALA A 290 -9.10 16.67 22.24
N ASN A 291 -8.30 16.29 23.24
CA ASN A 291 -8.01 17.14 24.39
C ASN A 291 -7.01 18.27 24.05
N VAL A 292 -6.22 18.10 22.98
CA VAL A 292 -5.18 19.08 22.60
C VAL A 292 -5.53 19.89 21.35
N VAL A 293 -6.48 19.40 20.53
CA VAL A 293 -7.05 20.18 19.42
C VAL A 293 -7.80 21.40 19.98
N SER A 294 -7.43 22.59 19.53
CA SER A 294 -8.03 23.85 19.98
C SER A 294 -8.89 24.51 18.90
N GLY A 295 -10.16 24.76 19.22
CA GLY A 295 -11.06 25.50 18.36
C GLY A 295 -11.58 24.69 17.18
N ASN A 296 -11.68 25.35 16.02
CA ASN A 296 -12.14 24.75 14.77
C ASN A 296 -10.95 24.29 13.94
N LEU A 297 -11.19 23.43 12.95
CA LEU A 297 -10.15 23.03 12.01
C LEU A 297 -10.18 23.90 10.75
N VAL A 298 -9.00 24.16 10.20
CA VAL A 298 -8.81 24.85 8.93
C VAL A 298 -7.93 23.99 8.04
N VAL A 299 -8.44 23.63 6.87
CA VAL A 299 -7.72 22.86 5.87
C VAL A 299 -7.33 23.81 4.74
N ARG A 300 -6.03 24.07 4.60
CA ARG A 300 -5.48 25.08 3.69
C ARG A 300 -4.18 24.62 3.05
N THR A 301 -3.70 25.36 2.06
CA THR A 301 -2.31 25.22 1.63
C THR A 301 -1.34 25.82 2.65
N ALA A 302 -0.14 25.26 2.73
CA ALA A 302 0.95 25.78 3.55
C ALA A 302 1.47 27.11 2.99
N ALA A 303 2.09 27.93 3.83
CA ALA A 303 2.93 29.02 3.35
C ALA A 303 4.29 28.47 2.88
N GLU A 304 4.89 29.10 1.87
CA GLU A 304 6.24 28.73 1.44
C GLU A 304 7.24 28.92 2.58
N GLY A 305 8.01 27.87 2.90
CA GLY A 305 8.97 27.87 4.00
C GLY A 305 8.35 27.63 5.39
N GLU A 306 7.05 27.37 5.47
CA GLU A 306 6.37 27.03 6.73
C GLU A 306 6.98 25.75 7.33
N LYS A 307 7.15 25.69 8.65
CA LYS A 307 7.84 24.57 9.32
C LYS A 307 6.85 23.68 10.04
N PHE A 308 7.03 22.38 9.90
CA PHE A 308 6.19 21.38 10.53
C PHE A 308 7.02 20.15 10.96
N GLU A 309 6.72 19.58 12.12
CA GLU A 309 7.36 18.37 12.61
C GLU A 309 6.37 17.20 12.55
N THR A 310 6.69 16.21 11.72
CA THR A 310 5.87 15.01 11.54
C THR A 310 6.15 13.96 12.63
N LEU A 311 5.28 12.96 12.74
CA LEU A 311 5.37 11.85 13.72
C LEU A 311 6.69 11.05 13.70
N ASP A 312 7.47 11.14 12.61
CA ASP A 312 8.83 10.58 12.53
C ASP A 312 9.90 11.49 13.18
N HIS A 313 9.49 12.56 13.86
CA HIS A 313 10.32 13.61 14.47
C HIS A 313 11.25 14.33 13.49
N VAL A 314 10.87 14.38 12.21
CA VAL A 314 11.58 15.15 11.18
C VAL A 314 10.94 16.51 11.02
N LYS A 315 11.74 17.57 11.15
CA LYS A 315 11.34 18.95 10.84
C LYS A 315 11.42 19.19 9.34
N ARG A 316 10.29 19.58 8.75
CA ARG A 316 10.10 19.76 7.31
C ARG A 316 9.84 21.22 7.00
N GLU A 317 10.42 21.67 5.89
CA GLU A 317 10.13 22.96 5.28
C GLU A 317 9.11 22.74 4.18
N LEU A 318 7.91 23.28 4.36
CA LEU A 318 6.77 23.09 3.49
C LEU A 318 6.81 24.04 2.30
N SER A 319 6.20 23.61 1.20
CA SER A 319 5.99 24.42 0.00
C SER A 319 4.54 24.88 -0.07
N ALA A 320 4.26 25.97 -0.80
CA ALA A 320 2.91 26.47 -1.02
C ALA A 320 1.94 25.47 -1.72
N GLY A 321 2.46 24.37 -2.27
CA GLY A 321 1.66 23.27 -2.80
C GLY A 321 1.33 22.16 -1.79
N ASP A 322 1.82 22.24 -0.55
CA ASP A 322 1.48 21.30 0.51
C ASP A 322 0.14 21.66 1.13
N VAL A 323 -0.70 20.68 1.43
CA VAL A 323 -1.97 20.88 2.15
C VAL A 323 -1.79 20.47 3.60
N VAL A 324 -2.24 21.32 4.50
CA VAL A 324 -2.12 21.14 5.95
C VAL A 324 -3.48 21.25 6.62
N ILE A 325 -3.67 20.47 7.68
CA ILE A 325 -4.78 20.63 8.61
C ILE A 325 -4.24 21.42 9.79
N CYS A 326 -4.89 22.55 10.10
CA CYS A 326 -4.55 23.42 11.21
C CYS A 326 -5.70 23.52 12.21
N ASP A 327 -5.36 23.87 13.44
CA ASP A 327 -6.27 24.36 14.48
C ASP A 327 -5.77 25.74 14.98
N ASP A 328 -6.29 26.22 16.11
CA ASP A 328 -5.84 27.49 16.70
C ASP A 328 -4.38 27.46 17.21
N ASN A 329 -3.81 26.28 17.46
CA ASN A 329 -2.44 26.10 17.95
C ASN A 329 -1.41 25.97 16.81
N GLY A 330 -1.84 25.68 15.58
CA GLY A 330 -0.97 25.59 14.41
C GLY A 330 -1.27 24.40 13.52
N ILE A 331 -0.25 23.91 12.79
CA ILE A 331 -0.39 22.74 11.92
C ILE A 331 -0.45 21.47 12.76
N GLN A 332 -1.47 20.65 12.52
CA GLN A 332 -1.68 19.35 13.16
C GLN A 332 -1.28 18.19 12.26
N SER A 333 -1.45 18.30 10.94
CA SER A 333 -1.04 17.24 10.01
C SER A 333 -0.74 17.75 8.61
N LEU A 334 0.07 16.98 7.88
CA LEU A 334 0.28 17.10 6.44
C LEU A 334 -0.76 16.21 5.74
N ALA A 335 -1.77 16.84 5.15
CA ALA A 335 -2.99 16.20 4.69
C ALA A 335 -2.71 15.06 3.70
N GLY A 336 -3.30 13.89 3.97
CA GLY A 336 -3.15 12.70 3.14
C GLY A 336 -1.76 12.05 3.16
N VAL A 337 -0.81 12.55 3.95
CA VAL A 337 0.57 12.03 3.99
C VAL A 337 0.97 11.57 5.39
N MET A 338 0.99 12.45 6.39
CA MET A 338 1.44 12.10 7.74
C MET A 338 0.94 13.09 8.80
N GLY A 339 0.58 12.56 9.98
CA GLY A 339 0.26 13.37 11.16
C GLY A 339 1.46 14.13 11.72
N GLY A 340 1.17 15.11 12.58
CA GLY A 340 2.14 15.86 13.36
C GLY A 340 2.25 15.36 14.79
N THR A 341 3.29 15.80 15.49
CA THR A 341 3.53 15.44 16.89
C THR A 341 2.65 16.19 17.90
N THR A 342 1.98 17.27 17.49
CA THR A 342 1.22 18.15 18.39
C THR A 342 -0.11 17.59 18.85
N SER A 343 -0.76 16.80 18.00
CA SER A 343 -2.08 16.18 18.23
C SER A 343 -2.02 14.65 18.24
N GLU A 344 -0.82 14.09 18.46
CA GLU A 344 -0.58 12.65 18.50
C GLU A 344 -1.33 12.00 19.67
N ILE A 345 -1.85 10.79 19.45
CA ILE A 345 -2.43 9.97 20.51
C ILE A 345 -1.34 9.60 21.53
N SER A 346 -1.61 9.87 22.80
CA SER A 346 -0.71 9.61 23.93
C SER A 346 -1.27 8.57 24.90
N GLU A 347 -0.48 8.16 25.88
CA GLU A 347 -0.92 7.26 26.97
C GLU A 347 -1.97 7.90 27.90
N GLU A 348 -2.24 9.20 27.77
CA GLU A 348 -3.22 9.94 28.57
C GLU A 348 -4.50 10.28 27.79
N THR A 349 -4.55 9.97 26.49
CA THR A 349 -5.65 10.37 25.60
C THR A 349 -6.96 9.64 25.95
N THR A 350 -7.95 10.39 26.41
CA THR A 350 -9.30 9.88 26.72
C THR A 350 -10.34 10.23 25.66
N ASP A 351 -10.07 11.21 24.81
CA ASP A 351 -11.01 11.72 23.83
C ASP A 351 -10.33 11.72 22.46
N VAL A 352 -10.95 11.09 21.46
CA VAL A 352 -10.35 10.88 20.14
C VAL A 352 -11.24 11.47 19.05
N TYR A 353 -10.67 12.32 18.20
CA TYR A 353 -11.28 12.67 16.92
C TYR A 353 -10.77 11.73 15.83
N PHE A 354 -11.69 11.08 15.11
CA PHE A 354 -11.40 10.39 13.88
C PHE A 354 -11.64 11.29 12.67
N GLU A 355 -10.63 11.36 11.81
CA GLU A 355 -10.64 12.02 10.50
C GLU A 355 -10.77 10.97 9.39
N SER A 356 -11.66 11.22 8.44
CA SER A 356 -11.69 10.54 7.15
C SER A 356 -11.94 11.56 6.05
N ALA A 357 -11.06 11.62 5.05
CA ALA A 357 -11.05 12.68 4.06
C ALA A 357 -10.63 12.17 2.68
N ILE A 358 -10.93 12.96 1.64
CA ILE A 358 -10.63 12.68 0.24
C ILE A 358 -9.83 13.84 -0.32
N TRP A 359 -8.53 13.60 -0.48
CA TRP A 359 -7.56 14.56 -0.95
C TRP A 359 -7.38 14.50 -2.47
N ASP A 360 -6.88 15.58 -3.07
CA ASP A 360 -6.50 15.57 -4.49
C ASP A 360 -5.28 14.64 -4.73
N PRO A 361 -5.40 13.60 -5.59
CA PRO A 361 -4.33 12.61 -5.78
C PRO A 361 -3.01 13.21 -6.24
N ILE A 362 -3.06 14.22 -7.11
CA ILE A 362 -1.86 14.88 -7.66
C ILE A 362 -1.16 15.69 -6.58
N THR A 363 -1.92 16.40 -5.75
CA THR A 363 -1.39 17.18 -4.63
C THR A 363 -0.70 16.26 -3.62
N VAL A 364 -1.34 15.16 -3.21
CA VAL A 364 -0.72 14.18 -2.31
C VAL A 364 0.55 13.58 -2.93
N ALA A 365 0.53 13.21 -4.22
CA ALA A 365 1.70 12.64 -4.90
C ALA A 365 2.90 13.60 -4.91
N ARG A 366 2.65 14.89 -5.18
CA ARG A 366 3.70 15.91 -5.16
C ARG A 366 4.27 16.10 -3.76
N THR A 367 3.41 16.16 -2.75
CA THR A 367 3.78 16.31 -1.33
C THR A 367 4.61 15.11 -0.85
N SER A 368 4.11 13.90 -1.03
CA SER A 368 4.79 12.63 -0.72
C SER A 368 6.19 12.57 -1.33
N ARG A 369 6.32 12.86 -2.63
CA ARG A 369 7.62 12.83 -3.33
C ARG A 369 8.58 13.92 -2.89
N ARG A 370 8.08 15.15 -2.69
CA ARG A 370 8.90 16.30 -2.24
C ARG A 370 9.51 16.02 -0.87
N HIS A 371 8.70 15.48 0.04
CA HIS A 371 9.09 15.19 1.42
C HIS A 371 9.69 13.80 1.62
N LYS A 372 9.76 12.98 0.56
CA LYS A 372 10.22 11.59 0.58
C LYS A 372 9.47 10.74 1.62
N LEU A 373 8.17 10.97 1.71
CA LEU A 373 7.25 10.30 2.63
C LEU A 373 6.24 9.47 1.83
N SER A 374 6.62 8.24 1.52
CA SER A 374 5.70 7.26 0.92
C SER A 374 5.00 6.49 2.05
N SER A 375 3.90 7.04 2.57
CA SER A 375 3.10 6.39 3.61
C SER A 375 2.00 5.49 3.01
N GLU A 376 1.42 4.61 3.83
CA GLU A 376 0.26 3.80 3.42
C GLU A 376 -0.94 4.66 3.03
N ALA A 377 -1.12 5.82 3.69
CA ALA A 377 -2.13 6.80 3.35
C ALA A 377 -1.84 7.46 2.00
N SER A 378 -0.62 7.97 1.80
CA SER A 378 -0.27 8.67 0.57
C SER A 378 -0.38 7.73 -0.63
N ARG A 379 0.10 6.49 -0.51
CA ARG A 379 0.00 5.47 -1.57
C ARG A 379 -1.44 5.22 -2.03
N ARG A 380 -2.42 5.29 -1.12
CA ARG A 380 -3.85 5.14 -1.43
C ARG A 380 -4.43 6.40 -2.06
N PHE A 381 -4.23 7.56 -1.43
CA PHE A 381 -4.75 8.82 -1.95
C PHE A 381 -4.19 9.18 -3.33
N GLU A 382 -2.91 8.90 -3.59
CA GLU A 382 -2.26 9.09 -4.90
C GLU A 382 -2.91 8.27 -6.03
N ARG A 383 -3.65 7.19 -5.70
CA ARG A 383 -4.30 6.28 -6.64
C ARG A 383 -5.83 6.37 -6.62
N GLY A 384 -6.38 7.33 -5.89
CA GLY A 384 -7.82 7.49 -5.70
C GLY A 384 -8.36 6.63 -4.55
N VAL A 385 -9.17 7.26 -3.70
CA VAL A 385 -9.91 6.63 -2.60
C VAL A 385 -11.40 6.88 -2.84
N ASP A 386 -12.24 5.90 -2.52
CA ASP A 386 -13.70 5.99 -2.69
C ASP A 386 -14.28 7.16 -1.86
N PRO A 387 -14.82 8.22 -2.46
CA PRO A 387 -15.37 9.34 -1.70
C PRO A 387 -16.63 8.99 -0.92
N ALA A 388 -17.35 7.93 -1.31
CA ALA A 388 -18.57 7.51 -0.62
C ALA A 388 -18.28 6.80 0.73
N ILE A 389 -17.03 6.40 0.99
CA ILE A 389 -16.67 5.63 2.18
C ILE A 389 -16.46 6.47 3.43
N VAL A 390 -16.36 7.81 3.31
CA VAL A 390 -15.94 8.70 4.40
C VAL A 390 -16.76 8.47 5.67
N GLU A 391 -18.09 8.48 5.55
CA GLU A 391 -19.00 8.32 6.69
C GLU A 391 -18.97 6.90 7.26
N VAL A 392 -18.89 5.89 6.39
CA VAL A 392 -18.82 4.49 6.81
C VAL A 392 -17.53 4.24 7.59
N ALA A 393 -16.40 4.75 7.10
CA ALA A 393 -15.10 4.60 7.77
C ALA A 393 -15.10 5.26 9.16
N LEU A 394 -15.71 6.45 9.31
CA LEU A 394 -15.88 7.11 10.60
C LEU A 394 -16.72 6.27 11.56
N ASP A 395 -17.85 5.74 11.08
CA ASP A 395 -18.78 4.99 11.91
C ASP A 395 -18.18 3.64 12.36
N VAL A 396 -17.47 2.94 11.46
CA VAL A 396 -16.73 1.72 11.74
C VAL A 396 -15.59 1.99 12.74
N ALA A 397 -14.81 3.06 12.56
CA ALA A 397 -13.73 3.41 13.49
C ALA A 397 -14.26 3.73 14.89
N CYS A 398 -15.34 4.52 14.98
CA CYS A 398 -15.96 4.86 16.26
C CYS A 398 -16.53 3.61 16.95
N ALA A 399 -17.18 2.72 16.21
CA ALA A 399 -17.72 1.47 16.74
C ALA A 399 -16.61 0.56 17.30
N LEU A 400 -15.52 0.38 16.55
CA LEU A 400 -14.37 -0.42 16.98
C LEU A 400 -13.73 0.15 18.24
N LEU A 401 -13.45 1.45 18.26
CA LEU A 401 -12.83 2.09 19.43
C LEU A 401 -13.74 2.01 20.65
N GLN A 402 -15.05 2.28 20.49
CA GLN A 402 -16.01 2.17 21.58
C GLN A 402 -16.11 0.74 22.11
N HIS A 403 -16.17 -0.25 21.23
CA HIS A 403 -16.29 -1.65 21.62
C HIS A 403 -15.07 -2.12 22.42
N ILE A 404 -13.86 -1.67 22.06
CA ILE A 404 -12.61 -2.13 22.67
C ILE A 404 -12.24 -1.31 23.92
N ALA A 405 -12.33 0.02 23.85
CA ALA A 405 -11.89 0.92 24.91
C ALA A 405 -13.03 1.50 25.76
N GLY A 406 -14.28 1.19 25.44
CA GLY A 406 -15.44 1.85 26.04
C GLY A 406 -15.59 3.29 25.56
N GLY A 407 -16.15 4.14 26.42
CA GLY A 407 -16.45 5.53 26.08
C GLY A 407 -17.79 5.71 25.35
N THR A 408 -18.02 6.94 24.90
CA THR A 408 -19.28 7.37 24.27
C THR A 408 -18.99 7.98 22.91
N ILE A 409 -19.65 7.45 21.87
CA ILE A 409 -19.60 8.05 20.54
C ILE A 409 -20.49 9.31 20.56
N GLU A 410 -19.91 10.46 20.24
CA GLU A 410 -20.66 11.70 20.16
C GLU A 410 -21.67 11.67 19.00
N ALA A 411 -22.82 12.30 19.21
CA ALA A 411 -23.86 12.40 18.18
C ALA A 411 -23.48 13.39 17.07
N GLY A 412 -22.62 14.37 17.35
CA GLY A 412 -22.15 15.32 16.33
C GLY A 412 -21.26 14.65 15.29
N ARG A 413 -21.46 14.99 14.01
CA ARG A 413 -20.58 14.61 12.89
C ARG A 413 -20.38 15.82 12.00
N THR A 414 -19.12 16.23 11.82
CA THR A 414 -18.82 17.26 10.83
C THR A 414 -18.55 16.58 9.50
N LEU A 415 -19.16 17.11 8.43
CA LEU A 415 -19.00 16.62 7.07
C LEU A 415 -19.02 17.83 6.13
N VAL A 416 -17.94 18.00 5.38
CA VAL A 416 -17.76 19.10 4.43
C VAL A 416 -17.41 18.52 3.06
N GLY A 417 -17.97 19.10 2.00
CA GLY A 417 -17.84 18.60 0.63
C GLY A 417 -18.82 17.48 0.29
N ASP A 418 -18.88 17.11 -0.98
CA ASP A 418 -19.87 16.17 -1.54
C ASP A 418 -19.23 15.06 -2.39
N VAL A 419 -19.95 13.94 -2.52
CA VAL A 419 -19.57 12.88 -3.45
C VAL A 419 -20.05 13.26 -4.85
N ALA A 420 -19.12 13.51 -5.77
CA ALA A 420 -19.45 13.83 -7.14
C ALA A 420 -20.20 12.67 -7.81
N LYS A 421 -21.30 12.98 -8.50
CA LYS A 421 -22.00 11.99 -9.32
C LYS A 421 -21.12 11.62 -10.51
N ARG A 422 -21.05 10.32 -10.79
CA ARG A 422 -20.32 9.78 -11.93
C ARG A 422 -21.22 9.89 -13.17
N GLU A 423 -20.69 10.44 -14.25
CA GLU A 423 -21.43 10.55 -15.51
C GLU A 423 -21.49 9.19 -16.22
N PRO A 424 -22.64 8.80 -16.81
CA PRO A 424 -22.75 7.57 -17.58
C PRO A 424 -21.84 7.57 -18.81
N ILE A 425 -21.19 6.43 -19.05
CA ILE A 425 -20.39 6.17 -20.24
C ILE A 425 -21.25 5.36 -21.20
N THR A 426 -21.32 5.81 -22.46
CA THR A 426 -22.00 5.08 -23.51
C THR A 426 -21.08 4.00 -24.07
N LEU A 427 -21.49 2.74 -23.98
CA LEU A 427 -20.76 1.59 -24.54
C LEU A 427 -21.65 0.88 -25.55
N ARG A 428 -21.21 0.81 -26.80
CA ARG A 428 -21.88 -0.02 -27.80
C ARG A 428 -21.64 -1.50 -27.50
N THR A 429 -22.71 -2.29 -27.40
CA THR A 429 -22.67 -3.67 -26.85
C THR A 429 -21.71 -4.59 -27.62
N ALA A 430 -21.51 -4.37 -28.92
CA ALA A 430 -20.60 -5.17 -29.74
C ALA A 430 -19.11 -4.74 -29.65
N LYS A 431 -18.80 -3.59 -29.05
CA LYS A 431 -17.44 -3.02 -29.03
C LYS A 431 -16.42 -3.91 -28.30
N PRO A 432 -16.74 -4.57 -27.16
CA PRO A 432 -15.83 -5.54 -26.55
C PRO A 432 -15.45 -6.68 -27.49
N SER A 433 -16.43 -7.26 -28.19
CA SER A 433 -16.21 -8.35 -29.14
C SER A 433 -15.35 -7.92 -30.34
N GLU A 434 -15.55 -6.70 -30.85
CA GLU A 434 -14.75 -6.14 -31.93
C GLU A 434 -13.29 -5.91 -31.53
N TYR A 435 -13.04 -5.52 -30.28
CA TYR A 435 -11.69 -5.29 -29.76
C TYR A 435 -10.96 -6.61 -29.49
N ALA A 436 -11.64 -7.58 -28.87
CA ALA A 436 -11.06 -8.88 -28.55
C ALA A 436 -10.93 -9.81 -29.78
N GLY A 437 -11.81 -9.67 -30.78
CA GLY A 437 -11.95 -10.69 -31.82
C GLY A 437 -12.56 -11.99 -31.31
N VAL A 438 -13.27 -11.93 -30.17
CA VAL A 438 -14.03 -13.01 -29.53
C VAL A 438 -15.50 -12.58 -29.46
N GLU A 439 -16.44 -13.50 -29.67
CA GLU A 439 -17.86 -13.16 -29.58
C GLU A 439 -18.33 -13.25 -28.12
N TYR A 440 -18.54 -12.11 -27.48
CA TYR A 440 -19.19 -12.02 -26.16
C TYR A 440 -20.68 -11.77 -26.30
N SER A 441 -21.48 -12.47 -25.48
CA SER A 441 -22.92 -12.22 -25.39
C SER A 441 -23.21 -10.87 -24.72
N ARG A 442 -24.37 -10.27 -25.00
CA ARG A 442 -24.83 -9.04 -24.32
C ARG A 442 -24.92 -9.26 -22.82
N GLU A 443 -25.44 -10.43 -22.43
CA GLU A 443 -25.63 -10.84 -21.05
C GLU A 443 -24.29 -10.92 -20.31
N THR A 444 -23.27 -11.50 -20.94
CA THR A 444 -21.89 -11.54 -20.43
C THR A 444 -21.35 -10.13 -20.18
N VAL A 445 -21.44 -9.23 -21.16
CA VAL A 445 -20.95 -7.85 -21.04
C VAL A 445 -21.64 -7.14 -19.87
N ILE A 446 -22.97 -7.23 -19.77
CA ILE A 446 -23.73 -6.60 -18.69
C ILE A 446 -23.35 -7.21 -17.33
N GLN A 447 -23.21 -8.53 -17.26
CA GLN A 447 -22.83 -9.23 -16.03
C GLN A 447 -21.47 -8.78 -15.52
N ARG A 448 -20.42 -8.84 -16.36
CA ARG A 448 -19.06 -8.44 -15.98
C ARG A 448 -18.98 -6.98 -15.55
N LEU A 449 -19.68 -6.09 -16.25
CA LEU A 449 -19.73 -4.67 -15.86
C LEU A 449 -20.40 -4.45 -14.50
N ARG A 450 -21.42 -5.25 -14.15
CA ARG A 450 -22.05 -5.21 -12.83
C ARG A 450 -21.16 -5.80 -11.74
N GLU A 451 -20.44 -6.88 -12.02
CA GLU A 451 -19.49 -7.50 -11.08
C GLU A 451 -18.40 -6.50 -10.64
N VAL A 452 -17.92 -5.66 -11.55
CA VAL A 452 -16.94 -4.60 -11.25
C VAL A 452 -17.55 -3.34 -10.64
N GLY A 453 -18.85 -3.37 -10.35
CA GLY A 453 -19.58 -2.34 -9.62
C GLY A 453 -20.26 -1.27 -10.48
N CYS A 454 -20.39 -1.46 -11.80
CA CYS A 454 -21.09 -0.48 -12.63
C CYS A 454 -22.61 -0.70 -12.61
N ASP A 455 -23.35 0.41 -12.53
CA ASP A 455 -24.78 0.42 -12.83
C ASP A 455 -24.97 0.44 -14.36
N VAL A 456 -25.65 -0.58 -14.89
CA VAL A 456 -25.83 -0.75 -16.33
C VAL A 456 -27.31 -0.62 -16.70
N THR A 457 -27.62 0.41 -17.50
CA THR A 457 -28.91 0.57 -18.17
C THR A 457 -28.80 0.10 -19.63
N ASP A 458 -29.63 -0.86 -20.00
CA ASP A 458 -29.65 -1.46 -21.35
C ASP A 458 -30.60 -0.69 -22.27
N ASN A 459 -30.05 -0.10 -23.34
CA ASN A 459 -30.79 0.58 -24.40
C ASN A 459 -30.69 -0.16 -25.75
N GLY A 460 -30.44 -1.48 -25.73
CA GLY A 460 -30.40 -2.36 -26.91
C GLY A 460 -29.00 -2.47 -27.52
N ASP A 461 -28.70 -1.60 -28.49
CA ASP A 461 -27.39 -1.59 -29.19
C ASP A 461 -26.32 -0.84 -28.39
N GLU A 462 -26.74 -0.03 -27.42
CA GLU A 462 -25.89 0.74 -26.52
C GLU A 462 -26.28 0.49 -25.07
N LEU A 463 -25.28 0.48 -24.21
CA LEU A 463 -25.39 0.45 -22.76
C LEU A 463 -25.03 1.84 -22.21
N GLN A 464 -25.78 2.29 -21.22
CA GLN A 464 -25.38 3.43 -20.38
C GLN A 464 -24.83 2.87 -19.08
N VAL A 465 -23.52 3.02 -18.89
CA VAL A 465 -22.76 2.39 -17.82
C VAL A 465 -22.26 3.46 -16.87
N THR A 466 -22.74 3.47 -15.63
CA THR A 466 -22.31 4.41 -14.60
C THR A 466 -21.35 3.70 -13.65
N PRO A 467 -20.05 4.03 -13.65
CA PRO A 467 -19.10 3.37 -12.76
C PRO A 467 -19.36 3.75 -11.30
N ALA A 468 -19.10 2.83 -10.38
CA ALA A 468 -19.12 3.10 -8.96
C ALA A 468 -18.12 4.21 -8.55
N THR A 469 -18.34 4.81 -7.38
CA THR A 469 -17.51 5.91 -6.85
C THR A 469 -16.07 5.51 -6.54
N TRP A 470 -15.80 4.23 -6.24
CA TRP A 470 -14.45 3.71 -6.03
C TRP A 470 -13.67 3.44 -7.33
N ARG A 471 -14.34 3.41 -8.49
CA ARG A 471 -13.73 3.18 -9.80
C ARG A 471 -13.31 4.50 -10.45
N THR A 472 -12.31 5.14 -9.85
CA THR A 472 -11.80 6.45 -10.33
C THR A 472 -11.07 6.36 -11.67
N ASP A 473 -10.67 5.16 -12.06
CA ASP A 473 -9.96 4.81 -13.29
C ASP A 473 -10.87 4.77 -14.53
N ILE A 474 -12.14 4.35 -14.38
CA ILE A 474 -13.06 4.22 -15.50
C ILE A 474 -13.56 5.60 -15.94
N SER A 475 -13.19 6.08 -17.13
CA SER A 475 -13.58 7.40 -17.63
C SER A 475 -14.03 7.40 -19.09
N MET A 476 -13.74 6.33 -19.83
CA MET A 476 -14.08 6.18 -21.24
C MET A 476 -14.52 4.74 -21.54
N ASP A 477 -15.08 4.56 -22.74
CA ASP A 477 -15.64 3.27 -23.13
C ASP A 477 -14.62 2.14 -23.27
N VAL A 478 -13.34 2.47 -23.55
CA VAL A 478 -12.26 1.47 -23.62
C VAL A 478 -11.87 0.93 -22.24
N ASP A 479 -12.07 1.70 -21.17
CA ASP A 479 -11.83 1.23 -19.80
C ASP A 479 -12.87 0.15 -19.45
N LEU A 480 -14.13 0.33 -19.88
CA LEU A 480 -15.17 -0.69 -19.75
C LEU A 480 -14.88 -1.95 -20.55
N ILE A 481 -14.26 -1.81 -21.73
CA ILE A 481 -13.84 -2.95 -22.56
C ILE A 481 -12.75 -3.74 -21.84
N GLU A 482 -11.78 -3.06 -21.22
CA GLU A 482 -10.73 -3.73 -20.43
C GLU A 482 -11.34 -4.60 -19.32
N GLU A 483 -12.34 -4.08 -18.60
CA GLU A 483 -13.01 -4.83 -17.53
C GLU A 483 -13.71 -6.09 -18.02
N VAL A 484 -14.35 -6.04 -19.19
CA VAL A 484 -14.97 -7.23 -19.79
C VAL A 484 -13.90 -8.24 -20.21
N LEU A 485 -12.88 -7.78 -20.93
CA LEU A 485 -11.84 -8.67 -21.48
C LEU A 485 -11.01 -9.35 -20.39
N ARG A 486 -10.67 -8.63 -19.31
CA ARG A 486 -9.87 -9.23 -18.22
C ARG A 486 -10.64 -10.29 -17.44
N LEU A 487 -11.96 -10.11 -17.26
CA LEU A 487 -12.78 -11.04 -16.47
C LEU A 487 -13.18 -12.28 -17.28
N GLU A 488 -13.32 -12.14 -18.60
CA GLU A 488 -13.53 -13.29 -19.48
C GLU A 488 -12.23 -14.07 -19.76
N GLY A 489 -11.07 -13.44 -19.58
CA GLY A 489 -9.76 -14.07 -19.78
C GLY A 489 -9.11 -13.62 -21.09
N LEU A 490 -7.88 -13.11 -20.98
CA LEU A 490 -7.10 -12.69 -22.14
C LEU A 490 -6.55 -13.88 -22.94
N GLU A 491 -6.48 -15.06 -22.31
CA GLU A 491 -6.06 -16.32 -22.92
C GLU A 491 -6.99 -16.83 -24.03
N ASP A 492 -8.25 -16.40 -24.02
CA ASP A 492 -9.26 -16.77 -25.02
C ASP A 492 -9.20 -15.91 -26.28
N ILE A 493 -8.41 -14.82 -26.25
CA ILE A 493 -8.22 -13.92 -27.41
C ILE A 493 -7.39 -14.62 -28.49
N PRO A 494 -7.91 -14.79 -29.72
CA PRO A 494 -7.21 -15.51 -30.77
C PRO A 494 -5.99 -14.73 -31.27
N THR A 495 -4.88 -15.44 -31.48
CA THR A 495 -3.71 -14.86 -32.15
C THR A 495 -3.96 -14.76 -33.66
N VAL A 496 -4.40 -13.59 -34.13
CA VAL A 496 -4.62 -13.29 -35.55
C VAL A 496 -3.55 -12.34 -36.06
N LEU A 497 -2.72 -12.78 -37.00
CA LEU A 497 -1.73 -11.91 -37.62
C LEU A 497 -2.42 -10.84 -38.48
N PRO A 498 -2.18 -9.53 -38.23
CA PRO A 498 -2.74 -8.48 -39.07
C PRO A 498 -2.15 -8.57 -40.49
N THR A 499 -2.95 -8.28 -41.50
CA THR A 499 -2.46 -8.20 -42.89
C THR A 499 -1.84 -6.82 -43.12
N PRO A 500 -0.51 -6.69 -43.26
CA PRO A 500 0.11 -5.39 -43.46
C PRO A 500 -0.22 -4.85 -44.85
N ALA A 501 -0.57 -3.56 -44.94
CA ALA A 501 -0.52 -2.85 -46.21
C ALA A 501 0.95 -2.73 -46.65
N GLY A 502 1.30 -3.33 -47.79
CA GLY A 502 2.66 -3.54 -48.32
C GLY A 502 3.81 -2.67 -47.76
N GLY A 503 4.88 -3.33 -47.30
CA GLY A 503 6.08 -2.65 -46.78
C GLY A 503 7.01 -2.09 -47.86
N ARG A 504 7.59 -0.91 -47.62
CA ARG A 504 8.62 -0.28 -48.48
C ARG A 504 10.04 -0.81 -48.24
N GLY A 505 10.20 -1.76 -47.32
CA GLY A 505 11.49 -2.27 -46.87
C GLY A 505 12.32 -1.23 -46.11
N LEU A 506 13.62 -1.51 -45.96
CA LEU A 506 14.56 -0.63 -45.26
C LEU A 506 14.86 0.64 -46.07
N THR A 507 14.94 1.78 -45.38
CA THR A 507 15.36 3.05 -45.99
C THR A 507 16.83 2.99 -46.43
N PRO A 508 17.25 3.84 -47.40
CA PRO A 508 18.66 3.92 -47.79
C PRO A 508 19.61 4.18 -46.60
N THR A 509 19.21 5.01 -45.65
CA THR A 509 20.00 5.29 -44.43
C THR A 509 20.15 4.05 -43.55
N GLN A 510 19.08 3.27 -43.34
CA GLN A 510 19.15 2.03 -42.58
C GLN A 510 20.06 0.99 -43.27
N LYS A 511 19.93 0.83 -44.59
CA LYS A 511 20.79 -0.06 -45.39
C LYS A 511 22.26 0.35 -45.29
N ARG A 512 22.54 1.65 -45.40
CA ARG A 512 23.90 2.20 -45.28
C ARG A 512 24.51 1.95 -43.89
N ARG A 513 23.76 2.19 -42.82
CA ARG A 513 24.21 1.93 -41.43
C ARG A 513 24.61 0.46 -41.25
N ARG A 514 23.76 -0.48 -41.71
CA ARG A 514 24.06 -1.92 -41.68
C ARG A 514 25.30 -2.27 -42.50
N ALA A 515 25.42 -1.71 -43.72
CA ALA A 515 26.56 -1.95 -44.59
C ALA A 515 27.88 -1.45 -43.98
N ILE A 516 27.88 -0.29 -43.30
CA ILE A 516 29.05 0.24 -42.59
C ILE A 516 29.44 -0.71 -41.44
N GLY A 517 28.48 -1.13 -40.62
CA GLY A 517 28.72 -2.06 -39.51
C GLY A 517 29.32 -3.39 -39.99
N HIS A 518 28.73 -4.00 -41.03
CA HIS A 518 29.27 -5.22 -41.63
C HIS A 518 30.67 -5.01 -42.22
N GLY A 519 30.90 -3.90 -42.92
CA GLY A 519 32.20 -3.59 -43.51
C GLY A 519 33.31 -3.47 -42.48
N LEU A 520 33.05 -2.78 -41.37
CA LEU A 520 33.99 -2.63 -40.26
C LEU A 520 34.22 -3.95 -39.53
N ALA A 521 33.17 -4.73 -39.29
CA ALA A 521 33.28 -6.06 -38.69
C ALA A 521 34.12 -7.02 -39.55
N TYR A 522 33.89 -7.07 -40.86
CA TYR A 522 34.72 -7.87 -41.78
C TYR A 522 36.17 -7.39 -41.88
N ALA A 523 36.41 -6.10 -41.61
CA ALA A 523 37.76 -5.54 -41.51
C ALA A 523 38.43 -5.78 -40.14
N GLY A 524 37.80 -6.51 -39.23
CA GLY A 524 38.37 -6.88 -37.92
C GLY A 524 38.06 -5.93 -36.77
N TYR A 525 37.16 -4.95 -36.95
CA TYR A 525 36.72 -4.08 -35.87
C TYR A 525 35.58 -4.73 -35.08
N ALA A 526 35.63 -4.65 -33.74
CA ALA A 526 34.53 -5.03 -32.88
C ALA A 526 33.61 -3.82 -32.60
N GLU A 527 32.30 -4.01 -32.75
CA GLU A 527 31.34 -2.97 -32.38
C GLU A 527 31.27 -2.81 -30.87
N VAL A 528 31.21 -1.57 -30.40
CA VAL A 528 30.90 -1.23 -29.00
C VAL A 528 29.69 -0.32 -28.92
N LEU A 529 28.98 -0.41 -27.80
CA LEU A 529 27.89 0.48 -27.42
C LEU A 529 28.43 1.50 -26.40
N PRO A 530 29.04 2.63 -26.84
CA PRO A 530 29.49 3.67 -25.94
C PRO A 530 28.29 4.26 -25.21
N ALA A 531 28.46 4.51 -23.90
CA ALA A 531 27.50 5.31 -23.15
C ALA A 531 27.33 6.69 -23.81
N PRO A 532 26.19 7.37 -23.65
CA PRO A 532 26.04 8.73 -24.16
C PRO A 532 26.64 9.79 -23.21
N PHE A 533 26.91 9.45 -21.95
CA PHE A 533 27.41 10.36 -20.92
C PHE A 533 28.94 10.35 -20.87
N ILE A 534 29.57 11.51 -20.79
CA ILE A 534 31.02 11.67 -20.70
C ILE A 534 31.41 12.45 -19.45
N ALA A 535 32.67 12.31 -19.02
CA ALA A 535 33.19 13.09 -17.91
C ALA A 535 33.13 14.59 -18.20
N ASN A 536 32.75 15.39 -17.20
CA ASN A 536 32.52 16.83 -17.33
C ASN A 536 33.75 17.61 -17.84
N ASP A 537 34.96 17.09 -17.57
CA ASP A 537 36.25 17.67 -17.93
C ASP A 537 36.89 17.07 -19.19
N THR A 538 36.21 16.14 -19.88
CA THR A 538 36.75 15.41 -21.05
C THR A 538 37.43 16.33 -22.06
N PHE A 539 36.79 17.45 -22.39
CA PHE A 539 37.30 18.38 -23.40
C PHE A 539 38.43 19.29 -22.87
N ASP A 540 38.53 19.48 -21.56
CA ASP A 540 39.67 20.14 -20.93
C ASP A 540 40.90 19.24 -20.94
N VAL A 541 40.73 17.94 -20.63
CA VAL A 541 41.77 16.92 -20.74
C VAL A 541 42.31 16.82 -22.17
N TRP A 542 41.43 16.96 -23.17
CA TRP A 542 41.82 16.97 -24.58
C TRP A 542 42.45 18.29 -25.05
N GLY A 543 42.42 19.33 -24.19
CA GLY A 543 42.96 20.65 -24.51
C GLY A 543 42.20 21.37 -25.62
N LEU A 544 40.88 21.15 -25.76
CA LEU A 544 40.08 21.84 -26.76
C LEU A 544 39.90 23.32 -26.40
N ASP A 545 39.90 24.19 -27.40
CA ASP A 545 39.59 25.61 -27.21
C ASP A 545 38.20 25.82 -26.61
N LYS A 546 37.98 26.94 -25.93
CA LYS A 546 36.73 27.22 -25.19
C LYS A 546 35.51 27.33 -26.11
N ASP A 547 35.71 27.73 -27.36
CA ASP A 547 34.69 27.92 -28.39
C ASP A 547 34.54 26.71 -29.32
N ASP A 548 35.22 25.59 -29.03
CA ASP A 548 35.07 24.36 -29.82
C ASP A 548 33.60 23.89 -29.80
N PRO A 549 32.97 23.63 -30.97
CA PRO A 549 31.57 23.19 -31.04
C PRO A 549 31.27 21.93 -30.22
N ARG A 550 32.26 21.07 -29.96
CA ARG A 550 32.08 19.88 -29.11
C ARG A 550 31.78 20.23 -27.65
N ARG A 551 32.15 21.42 -27.19
CA ARG A 551 31.82 21.92 -25.85
C ARG A 551 30.36 22.37 -25.72
N GLN A 552 29.60 22.44 -26.82
CA GLN A 552 28.15 22.70 -26.80
C GLN A 552 27.38 21.43 -26.41
N THR A 553 27.59 20.97 -25.17
CA THR A 553 26.97 19.76 -24.63
C THR A 553 25.62 20.04 -23.99
N VAL A 554 24.82 18.97 -23.86
CA VAL A 554 23.55 19.00 -23.13
C VAL A 554 23.79 18.35 -21.75
N PRO A 555 23.71 19.11 -20.64
CA PRO A 555 23.82 18.54 -19.31
C PRO A 555 22.55 17.78 -18.93
N VAL A 556 22.72 16.72 -18.15
CA VAL A 556 21.65 15.91 -17.59
C VAL A 556 21.41 16.39 -16.16
N GLN A 557 20.14 16.65 -15.81
CA GLN A 557 19.79 17.25 -14.52
C GLN A 557 19.98 16.29 -13.35
N ASN A 558 19.79 14.99 -13.58
CA ASN A 558 19.83 13.93 -12.57
C ASN A 558 20.70 12.74 -13.02
N PRO A 559 22.00 12.95 -13.26
CA PRO A 559 22.89 11.88 -13.70
C PRO A 559 23.10 10.86 -12.57
N LEU A 560 23.32 9.60 -12.92
CA LEU A 560 23.71 8.57 -11.95
C LEU A 560 25.08 8.86 -11.34
N GLU A 561 25.98 9.42 -12.14
CA GLU A 561 27.36 9.80 -11.77
C GLU A 561 27.51 11.32 -11.99
N ALA A 562 27.75 12.08 -10.92
CA ALA A 562 27.80 13.55 -10.98
C ALA A 562 28.96 14.09 -11.83
N ASP A 563 30.05 13.32 -11.94
CA ASP A 563 31.21 13.60 -12.77
C ASP A 563 30.99 13.23 -14.25
N LYS A 564 29.97 12.42 -14.57
CA LYS A 564 29.55 12.07 -15.94
C LYS A 564 28.16 12.63 -16.25
N ALA A 565 28.02 13.95 -16.19
CA ALA A 565 26.73 14.63 -16.24
C ALA A 565 26.37 15.22 -17.60
N VAL A 566 27.20 15.06 -18.65
CA VAL A 566 26.95 15.69 -19.95
C VAL A 566 26.81 14.67 -21.08
N LEU A 567 25.85 14.90 -21.97
CA LEU A 567 25.71 14.12 -23.19
C LEU A 567 26.81 14.45 -24.19
N SER A 568 27.37 13.42 -24.81
CA SER A 568 28.51 13.56 -25.70
C SER A 568 28.13 14.14 -27.07
N THR A 569 28.95 15.08 -27.55
CA THR A 569 28.94 15.62 -28.92
C THR A 569 29.78 14.78 -29.90
N THR A 570 30.49 13.76 -29.39
CA THR A 570 31.35 12.85 -30.17
C THR A 570 31.40 11.45 -29.54
N LEU A 571 31.55 10.38 -30.33
CA LEU A 571 31.62 9.01 -29.78
C LEU A 571 32.98 8.68 -29.13
N LEU A 572 34.00 9.46 -29.45
CA LEU A 572 35.39 9.15 -29.10
C LEU A 572 35.68 9.00 -27.60
N PRO A 573 35.15 9.81 -26.66
CA PRO A 573 35.52 9.69 -25.25
C PRO A 573 35.20 8.30 -24.68
N ASN A 574 33.99 7.81 -24.92
CA ASN A 574 33.55 6.51 -24.41
C ASN A 574 34.10 5.35 -25.24
N MET A 575 34.45 5.58 -26.51
CA MET A 575 35.24 4.62 -27.28
C MET A 575 36.66 4.48 -26.72
N LEU A 576 37.31 5.59 -26.33
CA LEU A 576 38.63 5.57 -25.70
C LEU A 576 38.57 4.93 -24.31
N GLU A 577 37.49 5.15 -23.55
CA GLU A 577 37.27 4.43 -22.28
C GLU A 577 37.17 2.91 -22.51
N ALA A 578 36.46 2.48 -23.56
CA ALA A 578 36.37 1.07 -23.94
C ALA A 578 37.75 0.49 -24.35
N ILE A 579 38.57 1.27 -25.07
CA ILE A 579 39.95 0.91 -25.40
C ILE A 579 40.77 0.75 -24.11
N ALA A 580 40.79 1.78 -23.26
CA ALA A 580 41.56 1.80 -22.02
C ALA A 580 41.19 0.60 -21.12
N ARG A 581 39.90 0.27 -21.01
CA ARG A 581 39.42 -0.90 -20.27
C ARG A 581 39.94 -2.22 -20.81
N ASN A 582 40.06 -2.37 -22.13
CA ASN A 582 40.61 -3.58 -22.74
C ASN A 582 42.14 -3.66 -22.55
N VAL A 583 42.85 -2.55 -22.74
CA VAL A 583 44.31 -2.48 -22.51
C VAL A 583 44.65 -2.81 -21.07
N ALA A 584 43.91 -2.24 -20.10
CA ALA A 584 44.08 -2.53 -18.68
C ALA A 584 43.84 -4.02 -18.32
N ARG A 585 43.07 -4.74 -19.15
CA ARG A 585 42.81 -6.18 -19.03
C ARG A 585 43.78 -7.04 -19.86
N GLY A 586 44.88 -6.46 -20.35
CA GLY A 586 45.92 -7.16 -21.09
C GLY A 586 45.65 -7.36 -22.58
N ARG A 587 44.62 -6.71 -23.15
CA ARG A 587 44.36 -6.74 -24.59
C ARG A 587 44.88 -5.45 -25.21
N SER A 588 46.10 -5.49 -25.75
CA SER A 588 46.74 -4.33 -26.38
C SER A 588 46.43 -4.21 -27.88
N ASP A 589 46.06 -5.30 -28.53
CA ASP A 589 45.76 -5.35 -29.96
C ASP A 589 44.24 -5.40 -30.18
N LEU A 590 43.63 -4.24 -30.41
CA LEU A 590 42.18 -4.13 -30.63
C LEU A 590 41.82 -3.04 -31.65
N ALA A 591 40.73 -3.27 -32.38
CA ALA A 591 40.09 -2.31 -33.24
C ALA A 591 38.61 -2.24 -32.86
N LEU A 592 38.13 -1.07 -32.45
CA LEU A 592 36.74 -0.86 -32.02
C LEU A 592 36.04 0.17 -32.91
N PHE A 593 34.75 0.00 -33.14
CA PHE A 593 33.92 1.02 -33.78
C PHE A 593 32.60 1.23 -33.04
N GLY A 594 32.01 2.42 -33.19
CA GLY A 594 30.68 2.75 -32.70
C GLY A 594 29.85 3.44 -33.78
N LEU A 595 28.55 3.15 -33.80
CA LEU A 595 27.57 3.79 -34.68
C LEU A 595 26.36 4.26 -33.85
N GLN A 596 26.50 5.38 -33.17
CA GLN A 596 25.47 5.93 -32.29
C GLN A 596 25.20 7.41 -32.60
N GLN A 597 24.08 7.91 -32.11
CA GLN A 597 23.77 9.34 -32.15
C GLN A 597 24.64 10.10 -31.14
N VAL A 598 24.85 11.39 -31.42
CA VAL A 598 25.50 12.35 -30.53
C VAL A 598 24.55 13.53 -30.29
N ALA A 599 24.71 14.26 -29.20
CA ALA A 599 23.85 15.37 -28.84
C ALA A 599 24.61 16.70 -28.97
N PHE A 600 24.06 17.64 -29.73
CA PHE A 600 24.56 19.02 -29.81
C PHE A 600 23.52 19.94 -29.20
N LYS A 601 23.94 20.79 -28.26
CA LYS A 601 23.06 21.82 -27.69
C LYS A 601 22.70 22.84 -28.76
N ARG A 602 21.40 23.00 -29.04
CA ARG A 602 20.87 23.99 -30.00
C ARG A 602 20.15 25.17 -29.34
N ALA A 603 19.68 25.00 -28.11
CA ALA A 603 18.98 26.00 -27.32
C ALA A 603 19.20 25.76 -25.82
N GLU A 604 18.85 26.75 -24.99
CA GLU A 604 18.92 26.63 -23.52
C GLU A 604 17.84 25.72 -22.94
N ALA A 605 16.69 25.58 -23.61
CA ALA A 605 15.61 24.70 -23.22
C ALA A 605 14.94 24.06 -24.43
N SER A 606 14.47 22.83 -24.28
CA SER A 606 13.56 22.20 -25.24
C SER A 606 12.16 22.78 -25.07
N PRO A 607 11.41 23.03 -26.16
CA PRO A 607 10.00 23.36 -26.06
C PRO A 607 9.25 22.18 -25.41
N MET A 608 8.56 22.45 -24.31
CA MET A 608 7.71 21.48 -23.60
C MET A 608 6.25 21.91 -23.78
N PRO A 609 5.60 21.55 -24.90
CA PRO A 609 4.18 21.88 -25.08
C PRO A 609 3.34 21.22 -23.98
N SER A 610 2.23 21.86 -23.61
CA SER A 610 1.26 21.29 -22.65
C SER A 610 0.77 19.93 -23.15
N VAL A 611 0.55 19.00 -22.22
CA VAL A 611 -0.03 17.67 -22.49
C VAL A 611 -1.54 17.62 -22.26
N GLU A 612 -2.14 18.73 -21.82
CA GLU A 612 -3.58 18.83 -21.54
C GLU A 612 -4.43 18.77 -22.81
N SER A 613 -3.84 19.10 -23.97
CA SER A 613 -4.51 19.04 -25.27
C SER A 613 -3.50 18.79 -26.38
N ARG A 614 -3.99 18.35 -27.55
CA ARG A 614 -3.17 18.22 -28.75
C ARG A 614 -2.52 19.59 -29.07
N PRO A 615 -1.19 19.66 -29.26
CA PRO A 615 -0.52 20.89 -29.68
C PRO A 615 -1.12 21.44 -30.98
N SER A 616 -1.20 22.77 -31.11
CA SER A 616 -1.67 23.39 -32.36
C SER A 616 -0.78 23.00 -33.53
N ASP A 617 -1.32 23.01 -34.75
CA ASP A 617 -0.54 22.67 -35.96
C ASP A 617 0.68 23.60 -36.13
N GLU A 618 0.63 24.83 -35.61
CA GLU A 618 1.75 25.77 -35.56
C GLU A 618 2.86 25.29 -34.61
N VAL A 619 2.50 24.87 -33.38
CA VAL A 619 3.46 24.30 -32.42
C VAL A 619 4.07 23.01 -32.97
N VAL A 620 3.27 22.17 -33.63
CA VAL A 620 3.75 20.95 -34.29
C VAL A 620 4.71 21.31 -35.45
N ALA A 621 4.37 22.31 -36.27
CA ALA A 621 5.23 22.76 -37.36
C ALA A 621 6.56 23.34 -36.84
N ASP A 622 6.54 24.10 -35.76
CA ASP A 622 7.74 24.63 -35.10
C ASP A 622 8.62 23.51 -34.54
N LEU A 623 8.02 22.50 -33.89
CA LEU A 623 8.74 21.33 -33.38
C LEU A 623 9.35 20.46 -34.48
N LEU A 624 8.68 20.36 -35.63
CA LEU A 624 9.16 19.59 -36.80
C LEU A 624 10.08 20.39 -37.71
N GLY A 625 10.06 21.73 -37.61
CA GLY A 625 10.83 22.68 -38.41
C GLY A 625 12.22 23.01 -37.86
N THR A 626 12.53 22.56 -36.65
CA THR A 626 13.88 22.59 -36.01
C THR A 626 14.62 21.27 -36.15
#